data_AF-A0A4D6DNR6-F1
#
_entry.id   AF-A0A4D6DNR6-F1
#
_cell.length_a   1.000
_cell.length_b   1.000
_cell.length_c   1.000
_cell.angle_alpha   90.00
_cell.angle_beta   90.00
_cell.angle_gamma   90.00
#
_symmetry.space_group_name_H-M   'P 1'
#
loop_
_entity.id
_entity.type
_entity.pdbx_description
1 polymer ?
#
loop_
_entity_poly.entity_id
_entity_poly.type
_entity_poly.pdbx_seq_one_letter_code
_entity_poly.pdbx_strand_id
1 'polypeptide(L)'
;RAMYKFFAVAAVLFLIQVLAGFVTIVDFVGFYELTGIELNQYIPATVSRAWHTQISVLWIAVCWFAATIWVLPLICRPEPSGQLKWINSLFWMLVFVAVGGALGIQLNVKGVLGEGQVAAWIGSAGWEFMQLAFLYHLVLYASFIVWLVIIVRGLWPALQQRQSWSLPNWMVYAIVGIIFMFTASFMTAGSSNFAVADFWRWCTVHMWVEAFFELFTTIIVAYFLYLMGFVSHRVAARVVYLGAVLFLGSGLIGISHNFYWNGKSMETIALGAAFSSLQIAPLVLLTIEAWRFRHMPQSTLAQLQKQGGSKATFGLGAAFLFLV
;
A
#
# COMPACT_ATOMS: atom_id res chain seq x y z
N ARG A 1 12.63 -17.66 -2.57
CA ARG A 1 11.98 -18.63 -1.65
C ARG A 1 11.41 -17.97 -0.39
N ALA A 2 12.18 -17.16 0.36
CA ALA A 2 11.71 -16.51 1.59
C ALA A 2 10.47 -15.61 1.41
N MET A 3 10.17 -15.16 0.19
CA MET A 3 8.98 -14.35 -0.12
C MET A 3 7.67 -15.15 -0.16
N TYR A 4 7.71 -16.47 -0.35
CA TYR A 4 6.48 -17.27 -0.48
C TYR A 4 5.60 -17.21 0.77
N LYS A 5 6.21 -17.18 1.96
CA LYS A 5 5.46 -17.02 3.21
C LYS A 5 4.77 -15.65 3.34
N PHE A 6 5.33 -14.58 2.74
CA PHE A 6 4.69 -13.27 2.76
C PHE A 6 3.41 -13.31 1.91
N PHE A 7 3.50 -13.85 0.69
CA PHE A 7 2.32 -13.98 -0.18
C PHE A 7 1.26 -14.93 0.40
N ALA A 8 1.68 -16.04 1.02
CA ALA A 8 0.75 -16.95 1.70
C ALA A 8 0.01 -16.26 2.86
N VAL A 9 0.72 -15.52 3.72
CA VAL A 9 0.09 -14.74 4.80
C VAL A 9 -0.80 -13.64 4.23
N ALA A 10 -0.38 -12.94 3.17
CA ALA A 10 -1.21 -11.93 2.53
C ALA A 10 -2.54 -12.50 1.99
N ALA A 11 -2.50 -13.71 1.40
CA ALA A 11 -3.72 -14.39 0.95
C ALA A 11 -4.67 -14.75 2.11
N VAL A 12 -4.11 -15.19 3.25
CA VAL A 12 -4.90 -15.45 4.47
C VAL A 12 -5.50 -14.15 5.02
N LEU A 13 -4.71 -13.07 5.09
CA LEU A 13 -5.19 -11.76 5.53
C LEU A 13 -6.30 -11.22 4.61
N PHE A 14 -6.14 -11.38 3.29
CA PHE A 14 -7.17 -11.02 2.32
C PHE A 14 -8.48 -11.79 2.57
N LEU A 15 -8.40 -13.10 2.79
CA LEU A 15 -9.59 -13.91 3.12
C LEU A 15 -10.26 -13.42 4.41
N ILE A 16 -9.49 -13.17 5.47
CA ILE A 16 -10.01 -12.65 6.74
C ILE A 16 -10.68 -11.28 6.53
N GLN A 17 -10.09 -10.40 5.71
CA GLN A 17 -10.65 -9.08 5.40
C GLN A 17 -11.99 -9.17 4.66
N VAL A 18 -12.11 -10.06 3.68
CA VAL A 18 -13.36 -10.29 2.95
C VAL A 18 -14.43 -10.84 3.89
N LEU A 19 -14.09 -11.82 4.72
CA LEU A 19 -15.02 -12.38 5.72
C LEU A 19 -15.45 -11.33 6.76
N ALA A 20 -14.55 -10.47 7.23
CA ALA A 20 -14.87 -9.37 8.14
C ALA A 20 -15.83 -8.35 7.49
N GLY A 21 -15.65 -8.08 6.20
CA GLY A 21 -16.58 -7.24 5.43
C GLY A 21 -17.96 -7.89 5.31
N PHE A 22 -18.01 -9.18 5.00
CA PHE A 22 -19.24 -9.96 4.94
C PHE A 22 -19.99 -9.94 6.27
N VAL A 23 -19.31 -10.21 7.39
CA VAL A 23 -19.91 -10.16 8.74
C VAL A 23 -20.53 -8.80 9.02
N THR A 24 -19.85 -7.71 8.65
CA THR A 24 -20.34 -6.34 8.84
C THR A 24 -21.62 -6.08 8.02
N ILE A 25 -21.67 -6.53 6.78
CA ILE A 25 -22.85 -6.33 5.91
C ILE A 25 -24.03 -7.18 6.39
N VAL A 26 -23.79 -8.43 6.80
CA VAL A 26 -24.82 -9.35 7.30
C VAL A 26 -25.48 -8.80 8.57
N ASP A 27 -24.67 -8.20 9.46
CA ASP A 27 -25.19 -7.50 10.65
C ASP A 27 -26.00 -6.26 10.25
N PHE A 28 -25.50 -5.44 9.32
CA PHE A 28 -26.19 -4.24 8.84
C PHE A 28 -27.56 -4.51 8.21
N VAL A 29 -27.74 -5.65 7.54
CA VAL A 29 -29.02 -6.06 6.92
C VAL A 29 -29.95 -6.76 7.93
N GLY A 30 -29.53 -6.95 9.19
CA GLY A 30 -30.35 -7.55 10.25
C GLY A 30 -30.50 -9.07 10.15
N PHE A 31 -29.66 -9.75 9.37
CA PHE A 31 -29.78 -11.20 9.15
C PHE A 31 -29.58 -12.02 10.43
N TYR A 32 -28.66 -11.59 11.31
CA TYR A 32 -28.41 -12.27 12.59
C TYR A 32 -29.62 -12.18 13.53
N GLU A 33 -30.30 -11.03 13.56
CA GLU A 33 -31.55 -10.84 14.30
C GLU A 33 -32.68 -11.70 13.73
N LEU A 34 -32.78 -11.80 12.40
CA LEU A 34 -33.79 -12.61 11.69
C LEU A 34 -33.59 -14.13 11.88
N THR A 35 -32.36 -14.59 12.05
CA THR A 35 -32.01 -16.02 12.17
C THR A 35 -31.79 -16.49 13.61
N GLY A 36 -31.81 -15.58 14.58
CA GLY A 36 -31.56 -15.89 15.99
C GLY A 36 -30.10 -16.25 16.30
N ILE A 37 -29.15 -15.91 15.41
CA ILE A 37 -27.72 -16.18 15.60
C ILE A 37 -27.09 -14.99 16.36
N GLU A 38 -26.61 -15.21 17.59
CA GLU A 38 -26.03 -14.14 18.42
C GLU A 38 -24.55 -13.84 18.12
N LEU A 39 -24.17 -13.68 16.86
CA LEU A 39 -22.77 -13.42 16.50
C LEU A 39 -22.25 -12.07 17.04
N ASN A 40 -23.14 -11.09 17.17
CA ASN A 40 -22.83 -9.73 17.61
C ASN A 40 -22.20 -9.69 19.03
N GLN A 41 -22.54 -10.64 19.91
CA GLN A 41 -21.92 -10.75 21.24
C GLN A 41 -20.42 -11.10 21.17
N TYR A 42 -20.02 -11.87 20.15
CA TYR A 42 -18.64 -12.32 19.99
C TYR A 42 -17.82 -11.38 19.13
N ILE A 43 -18.40 -10.90 18.03
CA ILE A 43 -17.78 -10.01 17.05
C ILE A 43 -18.79 -8.90 16.72
N PRO A 44 -18.75 -7.78 17.46
CA PRO A 44 -19.56 -6.62 17.14
C PRO A 44 -19.22 -6.05 15.76
N ALA A 45 -20.19 -5.42 15.09
CA ALA A 45 -19.98 -4.79 13.78
C ALA A 45 -18.84 -3.75 13.78
N THR A 46 -18.60 -3.08 14.91
CA THR A 46 -17.48 -2.15 15.07
C THR A 46 -16.12 -2.86 14.95
N VAL A 47 -16.00 -4.08 15.48
CA VAL A 47 -14.80 -4.92 15.38
C VAL A 47 -14.64 -5.46 13.96
N SER A 48 -15.69 -6.04 13.37
CA SER A 48 -15.62 -6.59 12.01
C SER A 48 -15.31 -5.50 10.98
N ARG A 49 -15.91 -4.31 11.13
CA ARG A 49 -15.59 -3.13 10.29
C ARG A 49 -14.13 -2.72 10.46
N ALA A 50 -13.65 -2.61 11.70
CA ALA A 50 -12.27 -2.22 11.96
C ALA A 50 -11.27 -3.23 11.39
N TRP A 51 -11.53 -4.54 11.54
CA TRP A 51 -10.73 -5.59 10.91
C TRP A 51 -10.76 -5.48 9.38
N HIS A 52 -11.93 -5.26 8.78
CA HIS A 52 -12.06 -5.10 7.34
C HIS A 52 -11.18 -3.95 6.81
N THR A 53 -11.27 -2.75 7.41
CA THR A 53 -10.50 -1.58 6.96
C THR A 53 -9.02 -1.66 7.30
N GLN A 54 -8.65 -2.23 8.45
CA GLN A 54 -7.26 -2.29 8.87
C GLN A 54 -6.48 -3.37 8.10
N ILE A 55 -7.10 -4.54 7.93
CA ILE A 55 -6.47 -5.66 7.23
C ILE A 55 -6.38 -5.37 5.73
N SER A 56 -7.34 -4.63 5.15
CA SER A 56 -7.29 -4.26 3.72
C SER A 56 -6.02 -3.51 3.34
N VAL A 57 -5.55 -2.62 4.21
CA VAL A 57 -4.27 -1.92 4.03
C VAL A 57 -3.09 -2.86 4.25
N LEU A 58 -3.16 -3.71 5.27
CA LEU A 58 -2.03 -4.53 5.71
C LEU A 58 -1.64 -5.61 4.69
N TRP A 59 -2.59 -6.36 4.14
CA TRP A 59 -2.26 -7.43 3.19
C TRP A 59 -1.69 -6.86 1.87
N ILE A 60 -2.18 -5.71 1.43
CA ILE A 60 -1.65 -4.99 0.26
C ILE A 60 -0.20 -4.58 0.51
N ALA A 61 0.09 -3.99 1.67
CA ALA A 61 1.46 -3.60 2.03
C ALA A 61 2.41 -4.81 2.10
N VAL A 62 1.95 -5.94 2.67
CA VAL A 62 2.72 -7.20 2.70
C VAL A 62 3.06 -7.69 1.29
N CYS A 63 2.10 -7.64 0.35
CA CYS A 63 2.34 -7.97 -1.06
C CYS A 63 3.40 -7.08 -1.69
N TRP A 64 3.36 -5.76 -1.43
CA TRP A 64 4.32 -4.80 -1.96
C TRP A 64 5.74 -4.99 -1.42
N PHE A 65 5.87 -5.28 -0.13
CA PHE A 65 7.16 -5.62 0.47
C PHE A 65 7.71 -6.92 -0.14
N ALA A 66 6.85 -7.93 -0.29
CA ALA A 66 7.25 -9.20 -0.87
C ALA A 66 7.69 -9.05 -2.32
N ALA A 67 6.93 -8.30 -3.12
CA ALA A 67 7.22 -8.04 -4.53
C ALA A 67 8.56 -7.33 -4.71
N THR A 68 8.84 -6.29 -3.94
CA THR A 68 10.11 -5.55 -4.04
C THR A 68 11.32 -6.36 -3.63
N ILE A 69 11.22 -7.08 -2.52
CA ILE A 69 12.30 -7.94 -2.07
C ILE A 69 12.53 -9.09 -3.06
N TRP A 70 11.46 -9.63 -3.66
CA TRP A 70 11.55 -10.68 -4.68
C TRP A 70 12.32 -10.23 -5.92
N VAL A 71 12.18 -8.95 -6.30
CA VAL A 71 12.88 -8.38 -7.46
C VAL A 71 14.39 -8.21 -7.24
N LEU A 72 14.85 -7.98 -6.01
CA LEU A 72 16.25 -7.62 -5.73
C LEU A 72 17.30 -8.54 -6.41
N PRO A 73 17.20 -9.88 -6.34
CA PRO A 73 18.22 -10.78 -6.91
C PRO A 73 18.21 -10.82 -8.44
N LEU A 74 17.19 -10.23 -9.08
CA LEU A 74 17.11 -10.05 -10.53
C LEU A 74 17.85 -8.77 -10.97
N ILE A 75 18.02 -7.81 -10.07
CA ILE A 75 18.69 -6.53 -10.35
C ILE A 75 20.18 -6.64 -10.01
N CYS A 76 20.50 -7.03 -8.78
CA CYS A 76 21.86 -7.05 -8.27
C CYS A 76 22.21 -8.45 -7.75
N ARG A 77 23.35 -8.96 -8.21
CA ARG A 77 23.98 -10.17 -7.69
C ARG A 77 25.46 -9.88 -7.37
N PRO A 78 26.05 -10.56 -6.37
CA PRO A 78 25.44 -11.54 -5.45
C PRO A 78 24.54 -10.89 -4.39
N GLU A 79 23.70 -11.70 -3.73
CA GLU A 79 22.86 -11.23 -2.63
C GLU A 79 23.73 -10.80 -1.43
N PRO A 80 23.40 -9.71 -0.72
CA PRO A 80 24.14 -9.28 0.47
C PRO A 80 24.15 -10.34 1.57
N SER A 81 25.24 -10.44 2.32
CA SER A 81 25.32 -11.33 3.48
C SER A 81 24.26 -10.96 4.53
N GLY A 82 23.65 -11.97 5.16
CA GLY A 82 22.63 -11.76 6.21
C GLY A 82 21.28 -11.24 5.72
N GLN A 83 21.03 -11.11 4.41
CA GLN A 83 19.77 -10.59 3.86
C GLN A 83 18.54 -11.40 4.32
N LEU A 84 18.69 -12.74 4.40
CA LEU A 84 17.62 -13.63 4.87
C LEU A 84 17.19 -13.33 6.31
N LYS A 85 18.13 -12.94 7.20
CA LYS A 85 17.83 -12.60 8.59
C LYS A 85 16.92 -11.36 8.63
N TRP A 86 17.29 -10.30 7.92
CA TRP A 86 16.49 -9.08 7.84
C TRP A 86 15.09 -9.33 7.27
N ILE A 87 15.00 -10.12 6.20
CA ILE A 87 13.73 -10.54 5.60
C ILE A 87 12.86 -11.30 6.61
N ASN A 88 13.44 -12.23 7.38
CA ASN A 88 12.71 -12.98 8.38
C ASN A 88 12.28 -12.12 9.56
N SER A 89 13.10 -11.16 9.98
CA SER A 89 12.71 -10.17 11.01
C SER A 89 11.53 -9.33 10.53
N LEU A 90 11.58 -8.81 9.30
CA LEU A 90 10.46 -8.05 8.71
C LEU A 90 9.17 -8.86 8.72
N PHE A 91 9.23 -10.12 8.32
CA PHE A 91 8.08 -11.03 8.32
C PHE A 91 7.42 -11.12 9.71
N TRP A 92 8.22 -11.39 10.75
CA TRP A 92 7.70 -11.56 12.09
C TRP A 92 7.18 -10.25 12.71
N MET A 93 7.78 -9.11 12.37
CA MET A 93 7.24 -7.80 12.75
C MET A 93 5.83 -7.58 12.18
N LEU A 94 5.61 -7.93 10.91
CA LEU A 94 4.29 -7.78 10.28
C LEU A 94 3.26 -8.75 10.85
N VAL A 95 3.65 -10.00 11.14
CA VAL A 95 2.77 -10.96 11.82
C VAL A 95 2.40 -10.45 13.21
N PHE A 96 3.36 -9.91 13.96
CA PHE A 96 3.11 -9.30 15.27
C PHE A 96 2.11 -8.14 15.19
N VAL A 97 2.26 -7.25 14.20
CA VAL A 97 1.32 -6.14 13.97
C VAL A 97 -0.06 -6.65 13.57
N ALA A 98 -0.15 -7.63 12.68
CA ALA A 98 -1.42 -8.18 12.21
C ALA A 98 -2.22 -8.83 13.34
N VAL A 99 -1.59 -9.76 14.06
CA VAL A 99 -2.24 -10.52 15.14
C VAL A 99 -2.49 -9.61 16.34
N GLY A 100 -1.49 -8.83 16.75
CA GLY A 100 -1.60 -7.93 17.87
C GLY A 100 -2.64 -6.84 17.65
N GLY A 101 -2.66 -6.22 16.47
CA GLY A 101 -3.66 -5.21 16.11
C GLY A 101 -5.08 -5.76 16.08
N ALA A 102 -5.29 -6.94 15.48
CA ALA A 102 -6.60 -7.56 15.42
C ALA A 102 -7.16 -7.90 16.82
N LEU A 103 -6.31 -8.51 17.67
CA LEU A 103 -6.68 -8.84 19.05
C LEU A 103 -6.87 -7.58 19.90
N GLY A 104 -5.98 -6.60 19.78
CA GLY A 104 -6.04 -5.32 20.50
C GLY A 104 -7.35 -4.57 20.25
N ILE A 105 -7.79 -4.51 18.99
CA ILE A 105 -9.09 -3.92 18.62
C ILE A 105 -10.24 -4.65 19.32
N GLN A 106 -10.27 -5.98 19.25
CA GLN A 106 -11.36 -6.77 19.85
C GLN A 106 -11.40 -6.64 21.38
N LEU A 107 -10.24 -6.70 22.03
CA LEU A 107 -10.14 -6.58 23.49
C LEU A 107 -10.51 -5.18 23.99
N ASN A 108 -10.16 -4.13 23.24
CA ASN A 108 -10.53 -2.76 23.56
C ASN A 108 -12.04 -2.55 23.43
N VAL A 109 -12.65 -2.96 22.30
CA VAL A 109 -14.11 -2.80 22.09
C VAL A 109 -14.92 -3.60 23.11
N LYS A 110 -14.45 -4.77 23.56
CA LYS A 110 -15.10 -5.56 24.62
C LYS A 110 -14.90 -4.99 26.03
N GLY A 111 -14.18 -3.88 26.20
CA GLY A 111 -13.91 -3.27 27.50
C GLY A 111 -12.93 -4.05 28.38
N VAL A 112 -12.28 -5.11 27.86
CA VAL A 112 -11.37 -5.97 28.63
C VAL A 112 -10.12 -5.21 29.09
N LEU A 113 -9.65 -4.25 28.28
CA LEU A 113 -8.46 -3.46 28.57
C LEU A 113 -8.74 -2.24 29.48
N GLY A 114 -10.02 -1.94 29.75
CA GLY A 114 -10.46 -0.74 30.48
C GLY A 114 -10.06 0.57 29.78
N GLU A 115 -10.14 1.67 30.54
CA GLU A 115 -9.65 2.99 30.12
C GLU A 115 -8.27 3.25 30.73
N GLY A 116 -7.32 3.75 29.93
CA GLY A 116 -6.00 4.15 30.42
C GLY A 116 -4.85 3.78 29.50
N GLN A 117 -3.65 3.78 30.07
CA GLN A 117 -2.40 3.64 29.31
C GLN A 117 -2.29 2.28 28.60
N VAL A 118 -2.79 1.20 29.22
CA VAL A 118 -2.77 -0.14 28.60
C VAL A 118 -3.60 -0.16 27.32
N ALA A 119 -4.83 0.36 27.36
CA ALA A 119 -5.70 0.45 26.19
C ALA A 119 -5.11 1.32 25.08
N ALA A 120 -4.41 2.41 25.41
CA ALA A 120 -3.72 3.26 24.44
C ALA A 120 -2.52 2.57 23.76
N TRP A 121 -1.83 1.68 24.48
CA TRP A 121 -0.64 0.99 23.97
C TRP A 121 -0.96 -0.26 23.15
N ILE A 122 -1.93 -1.07 23.59
CA ILE A 122 -2.21 -2.39 23.00
C ILE A 122 -3.68 -2.59 22.57
N GLY A 123 -4.54 -1.59 22.71
CA GLY A 123 -5.95 -1.67 22.35
C GLY A 123 -6.26 -1.18 20.94
N SER A 124 -7.05 -0.11 20.84
CA SER A 124 -7.42 0.56 19.58
C SER A 124 -7.28 2.07 19.73
N ALA A 125 -6.80 2.73 18.67
CA ALA A 125 -6.72 4.20 18.63
C ALA A 125 -8.05 4.87 18.24
N GLY A 126 -9.04 4.10 17.77
CA GLY A 126 -10.41 4.59 17.53
C GLY A 126 -10.62 5.41 16.26
N TRP A 127 -9.58 5.69 15.47
CA TRP A 127 -9.69 6.40 14.20
C TRP A 127 -9.79 5.45 13.02
N GLU A 128 -10.67 5.76 12.08
CA GLU A 128 -10.78 4.97 10.85
C GLU A 128 -9.50 5.02 10.03
N PHE A 129 -9.05 3.85 9.54
CA PHE A 129 -7.76 3.58 8.88
C PHE A 129 -6.53 3.69 9.78
N MET A 130 -6.70 4.14 11.03
CA MET A 130 -5.66 4.28 12.03
C MET A 130 -6.11 3.64 13.34
N GLN A 131 -6.64 2.41 13.27
CA GLN A 131 -7.18 1.72 14.45
C GLN A 131 -6.09 1.05 15.31
N LEU A 132 -4.89 0.85 14.77
CA LEU A 132 -3.78 0.25 15.52
C LEU A 132 -3.42 1.10 16.74
N ALA A 133 -3.32 0.46 17.91
CA ALA A 133 -2.74 1.09 19.08
C ALA A 133 -1.25 1.40 18.91
N PHE A 134 -0.74 2.27 19.79
CA PHE A 134 0.58 2.87 19.65
C PHE A 134 1.71 1.85 19.45
N LEU A 135 1.72 0.73 20.19
CA LEU A 135 2.76 -0.29 20.07
C LEU A 135 2.80 -0.90 18.67
N TYR A 136 1.65 -1.34 18.16
CA TYR A 136 1.56 -1.97 16.84
C TYR A 136 1.85 -0.97 15.73
N HIS A 137 1.42 0.28 15.92
CA HIS A 137 1.70 1.37 14.99
C HIS A 137 3.20 1.70 14.92
N LEU A 138 3.89 1.71 16.06
CA LEU A 138 5.34 1.90 16.14
C LEU A 138 6.11 0.75 15.51
N VAL A 139 5.70 -0.50 15.75
CA VAL A 139 6.33 -1.68 15.13
C VAL A 139 6.10 -1.69 13.62
N LEU A 140 4.91 -1.28 13.15
CA LEU A 140 4.63 -1.09 11.74
C LEU A 140 5.56 -0.04 11.12
N TYR A 141 5.74 1.11 11.78
CA TYR A 141 6.69 2.13 11.33
C TYR A 141 8.12 1.59 11.23
N ALA A 142 8.59 0.91 12.28
CA ALA A 142 9.91 0.28 12.29
C ALA A 142 10.06 -0.77 11.18
N SER A 143 8.98 -1.45 10.80
CA SER A 143 8.98 -2.42 9.70
C SER A 143 9.27 -1.75 8.34
N PHE A 144 8.77 -0.54 8.09
CA PHE A 144 9.13 0.20 6.87
C PHE A 144 10.62 0.56 6.84
N ILE A 145 11.21 0.93 7.98
CA ILE A 145 12.64 1.24 8.08
C ILE A 145 13.47 -0.02 7.78
N VAL A 146 13.10 -1.16 8.39
CA VAL A 146 13.74 -2.45 8.12
C VAL A 146 13.62 -2.82 6.64
N TRP A 147 12.45 -2.59 6.03
CA TRP A 147 12.22 -2.80 4.61
C TRP A 147 13.12 -1.91 3.74
N LEU A 148 13.25 -0.61 4.03
CA LEU A 148 14.18 0.29 3.35
C LEU A 148 15.62 -0.23 3.44
N VAL A 149 16.06 -0.67 4.63
CA VAL A 149 17.40 -1.25 4.82
C VAL A 149 17.61 -2.48 3.93
N ILE A 150 16.62 -3.38 3.86
CA ILE A 150 16.67 -4.56 2.98
C ILE A 150 16.83 -4.12 1.52
N ILE A 151 16.02 -3.17 1.04
CA ILE A 151 16.06 -2.70 -0.35
C ILE A 151 17.37 -1.99 -0.68
N VAL A 152 17.83 -1.06 0.15
CA VAL A 152 19.08 -0.31 -0.06
C VAL A 152 20.28 -1.26 -0.07
N ARG A 153 20.34 -2.24 0.85
CA ARG A 153 21.39 -3.27 0.84
C ARG A 153 21.36 -4.09 -0.46
N GLY A 154 20.17 -4.50 -0.89
CA GLY A 154 20.00 -5.29 -2.10
C GLY A 154 20.35 -4.54 -3.38
N LEU A 155 20.06 -3.24 -3.43
CA LEU A 155 20.33 -2.39 -4.59
C LEU A 155 21.69 -1.70 -4.56
N TRP A 156 22.47 -1.85 -3.50
CA TRP A 156 23.69 -1.07 -3.28
C TRP A 156 24.61 -0.98 -4.53
N PRO A 157 24.91 -2.08 -5.25
CA PRO A 157 25.74 -2.00 -6.46
C PRO A 157 25.13 -1.15 -7.58
N ALA A 158 23.80 -1.16 -7.75
CA ALA A 158 23.11 -0.33 -8.73
C ALA A 158 23.06 1.14 -8.30
N LEU A 159 22.88 1.41 -7.01
CA LEU A 159 22.86 2.78 -6.46
C LEU A 159 24.22 3.47 -6.59
N GLN A 160 25.32 2.71 -6.50
CA GLN A 160 26.68 3.22 -6.68
C GLN A 160 26.98 3.74 -8.10
N GLN A 161 26.16 3.38 -9.10
CA GLN A 161 26.33 3.85 -10.48
C GLN A 161 25.93 5.33 -10.66
N ARG A 162 25.43 6.00 -9.61
CA ARG A 162 25.10 7.45 -9.55
C ARG A 162 24.16 7.95 -10.67
N GLN A 163 23.29 7.08 -11.17
CA GLN A 163 22.26 7.44 -12.14
C GLN A 163 20.97 7.86 -11.42
N SER A 164 20.86 9.13 -11.00
CA SER A 164 19.79 9.60 -10.10
C SER A 164 18.36 9.27 -10.54
N TRP A 165 18.10 9.17 -11.84
CA TRP A 165 16.75 8.92 -12.40
C TRP A 165 16.52 7.48 -12.89
N SER A 166 17.38 6.54 -12.48
CA SER A 166 17.22 5.13 -12.81
C SER A 166 16.11 4.47 -11.99
N LEU A 167 15.54 3.38 -12.51
CA LEU A 167 14.49 2.63 -11.80
C LEU A 167 14.89 2.18 -10.37
N PRO A 168 16.11 1.69 -10.09
CA PRO A 168 16.54 1.39 -8.71
C PRO A 168 16.46 2.60 -7.76
N ASN A 169 16.88 3.78 -8.22
CA ASN A 169 16.83 4.99 -7.41
C ASN A 169 15.39 5.43 -7.15
N TRP A 170 14.52 5.37 -8.17
CA TRP A 170 13.09 5.64 -8.01
C TRP A 170 12.44 4.73 -6.96
N MET A 171 12.78 3.44 -6.94
CA MET A 171 12.30 2.53 -5.91
C MET A 171 12.72 2.98 -4.51
N VAL A 172 13.98 3.38 -4.31
CA VAL A 172 14.44 3.90 -3.01
C VAL A 172 13.74 5.22 -2.65
N TYR A 173 13.61 6.16 -3.59
CA TYR A 173 12.94 7.44 -3.36
C TYR A 173 11.48 7.28 -2.95
N ALA A 174 10.75 6.38 -3.60
CA ALA A 174 9.37 6.08 -3.25
C ALA A 174 9.28 5.49 -1.83
N ILE A 175 10.16 4.56 -1.46
CA ILE A 175 10.17 3.95 -0.11
C ILE A 175 10.49 4.99 0.96
N VAL A 176 11.47 5.87 0.72
CA VAL A 176 11.79 6.97 1.63
C VAL A 176 10.60 7.91 1.78
N GLY A 177 9.92 8.23 0.67
CA GLY A 177 8.70 9.04 0.69
C GLY A 177 7.57 8.39 1.49
N ILE A 178 7.34 7.08 1.33
CA ILE A 178 6.39 6.30 2.11
C ILE A 178 6.71 6.40 3.62
N ILE A 179 7.97 6.20 4.01
CA ILE A 179 8.39 6.30 5.42
C ILE A 179 8.19 7.71 5.96
N PHE A 180 8.60 8.72 5.18
CA PHE A 180 8.46 10.13 5.56
C PHE A 180 6.99 10.50 5.77
N MET A 181 6.11 10.15 4.82
CA MET A 181 4.69 10.44 4.95
C MET A 181 4.03 9.69 6.09
N PHE A 182 4.47 8.46 6.40
CA PHE A 182 3.97 7.73 7.55
C PHE A 182 4.25 8.44 8.88
N THR A 183 5.25 9.33 8.97
CA THR A 183 5.51 10.10 10.19
C THR A 183 4.36 11.03 10.58
N ALA A 184 3.52 11.46 9.62
CA ALA A 184 2.30 12.22 9.86
C ALA A 184 1.35 11.52 10.86
N SER A 185 1.40 10.20 10.90
CA SER A 185 0.56 9.39 11.79
C SER A 185 0.86 9.58 13.27
N PHE A 186 2.06 10.06 13.62
CA PHE A 186 2.47 10.32 15.01
C PHE A 186 2.18 11.76 15.45
N MET A 187 1.66 12.61 14.57
CA MET A 187 1.44 14.04 14.86
C MET A 187 0.12 14.30 15.60
N THR A 188 -0.75 13.31 15.71
CA THR A 188 -2.02 13.43 16.43
C THR A 188 -1.87 12.95 17.86
N ALA A 189 -2.15 13.84 18.83
CA ALA A 189 -2.27 13.47 20.23
C ALA A 189 -3.74 13.21 20.57
N GLY A 190 -4.01 12.42 21.62
CA GLY A 190 -5.38 12.13 22.08
C GLY A 190 -6.17 13.37 22.51
N SER A 191 -5.50 14.48 22.82
CA SER A 191 -6.09 15.77 23.21
C SER A 191 -6.19 16.77 22.05
N SER A 192 -5.79 16.40 20.83
CA SER A 192 -5.84 17.31 19.69
C SER A 192 -7.26 17.66 19.28
N ASN A 193 -7.48 18.89 18.81
CA ASN A 193 -8.75 19.29 18.20
C ASN A 193 -9.07 18.36 17.01
N PHE A 194 -10.35 18.02 16.84
CA PHE A 194 -10.80 17.12 15.77
C PHE A 194 -10.30 17.52 14.39
N ALA A 195 -10.41 18.79 13.99
CA ALA A 195 -10.00 19.26 12.67
C ALA A 195 -8.48 19.17 12.46
N VAL A 196 -7.69 19.22 13.54
CA VAL A 196 -6.23 19.03 13.50
C VAL A 196 -5.89 17.54 13.43
N ALA A 197 -6.55 16.71 14.22
CA ALA A 197 -6.39 15.25 14.20
C ALA A 197 -6.77 14.68 12.83
N ASP A 198 -7.90 15.11 12.27
CA ASP A 198 -8.40 14.67 10.97
C ASP A 198 -7.49 15.13 9.82
N PHE A 199 -6.89 16.32 9.91
CA PHE A 199 -5.86 16.77 8.96
C PHE A 199 -4.69 15.78 8.90
N TRP A 200 -4.10 15.43 10.05
CA TRP A 200 -2.98 14.50 10.11
C TRP A 200 -3.37 13.06 9.75
N ARG A 201 -4.60 12.66 10.07
CA ARG A 201 -5.18 11.40 9.62
C ARG A 201 -5.20 11.33 8.09
N TRP A 202 -5.71 12.35 7.41
CA TRP A 202 -5.70 12.37 5.95
C TRP A 202 -4.29 12.50 5.35
N CYS A 203 -3.37 13.21 6.01
CA CYS A 203 -1.96 13.15 5.61
C CYS A 203 -1.41 11.72 5.67
N THR A 204 -1.87 10.92 6.63
CA THR A 204 -1.51 9.50 6.75
C THR A 204 -2.28 8.61 5.78
N VAL A 205 -3.52 8.91 5.42
CA VAL A 205 -4.32 8.06 4.53
C VAL A 205 -4.10 8.45 3.08
N HIS A 206 -4.45 9.67 2.70
CA HIS A 206 -4.41 10.13 1.31
C HIS A 206 -2.96 10.23 0.79
N MET A 207 -2.05 10.88 1.52
CA MET A 207 -0.69 11.05 0.97
C MET A 207 0.08 9.74 0.95
N TRP A 208 -0.01 8.94 2.01
CA TRP A 208 0.74 7.70 2.11
C TRP A 208 0.14 6.59 1.23
N VAL A 209 -1.18 6.32 1.29
CA VAL A 209 -1.86 5.25 0.53
C VAL A 209 -2.18 5.66 -0.90
N GLU A 210 -2.63 6.89 -1.12
CA GLU A 210 -3.04 7.31 -2.47
C GLU A 210 -1.81 7.77 -3.24
N ALA A 211 -1.14 8.85 -2.82
CA ALA A 211 -0.08 9.45 -3.63
C ALA A 211 1.20 8.59 -3.71
N PHE A 212 1.74 8.12 -2.58
CA PHE A 212 3.04 7.45 -2.57
C PHE A 212 2.96 5.95 -2.91
N PHE A 213 1.91 5.25 -2.51
CA PHE A 213 1.68 3.86 -2.91
C PHE A 213 1.29 3.73 -4.39
N GLU A 214 0.58 4.69 -4.98
CA GLU A 214 0.33 4.72 -6.43
C GLU A 214 1.63 4.94 -7.23
N LEU A 215 2.45 5.91 -6.82
CA LEU A 215 3.77 6.12 -7.41
C LEU A 215 4.64 4.85 -7.29
N PHE A 216 4.66 4.25 -6.10
CA PHE A 216 5.40 3.02 -5.85
C PHE A 216 4.90 1.87 -6.72
N THR A 217 3.59 1.69 -6.85
CA THR A 217 2.97 0.69 -7.74
C THR A 217 3.42 0.91 -9.19
N THR A 218 3.40 2.16 -9.66
CA THR A 218 3.87 2.55 -10.99
C THR A 218 5.34 2.15 -11.21
N ILE A 219 6.20 2.38 -10.21
CA ILE A 219 7.60 2.00 -10.25
C ILE A 219 7.78 0.49 -10.36
N ILE A 220 7.09 -0.29 -9.52
CA ILE A 220 7.23 -1.75 -9.50
C ILE A 220 6.68 -2.39 -10.77
N VAL A 221 5.53 -1.94 -11.25
CA VAL A 221 4.97 -2.41 -12.53
C VAL A 221 5.91 -2.07 -13.68
N ALA A 222 6.42 -0.84 -13.76
CA ALA A 222 7.42 -0.46 -14.77
C ALA A 222 8.69 -1.32 -14.66
N TYR A 223 9.09 -1.68 -13.45
CA TYR A 223 10.22 -2.58 -13.19
C TYR A 223 9.96 -3.99 -13.71
N PHE A 224 8.78 -4.56 -13.45
CA PHE A 224 8.40 -5.87 -13.96
C PHE A 224 8.35 -5.88 -15.49
N LEU A 225 7.76 -4.86 -16.12
CA LEU A 225 7.75 -4.73 -17.57
C LEU A 225 9.17 -4.64 -18.15
N TYR A 226 10.07 -3.92 -17.48
CA TYR A 226 11.47 -3.86 -17.87
C TYR A 226 12.17 -5.23 -17.74
N LEU A 227 12.00 -5.93 -16.62
CA LEU A 227 12.63 -7.23 -16.38
C LEU A 227 12.11 -8.34 -17.30
N MET A 228 10.86 -8.24 -17.73
CA MET A 228 10.28 -9.14 -18.74
C MET A 228 10.69 -8.78 -20.18
N GLY A 229 11.42 -7.68 -20.37
CA GLY A 229 11.89 -7.23 -21.69
C GLY A 229 10.84 -6.51 -22.53
N PHE A 230 9.71 -6.10 -21.94
CA PHE A 230 8.63 -5.42 -22.66
C PHE A 230 8.91 -3.94 -22.93
N VAL A 231 9.68 -3.30 -22.05
CA VAL A 231 10.04 -1.89 -22.19
C VAL A 231 11.53 -1.69 -21.93
N SER A 232 12.14 -0.73 -22.63
CA SER A 232 13.50 -0.33 -22.32
C SER A 232 13.57 0.40 -20.98
N HIS A 233 14.72 0.33 -20.32
CA HIS A 233 14.95 1.03 -19.05
C HIS A 233 14.62 2.54 -19.14
N ARG A 234 14.97 3.18 -20.27
CA ARG A 234 14.73 4.60 -20.51
C ARG A 234 13.25 4.94 -20.61
N VAL A 235 12.45 4.07 -21.25
CA VAL A 235 11.00 4.27 -21.35
C VAL A 235 10.35 4.09 -19.98
N ALA A 236 10.68 3.00 -19.27
CA ALA A 236 10.18 2.74 -17.93
C ALA A 236 10.49 3.90 -16.96
N ALA A 237 11.73 4.39 -16.93
CA ALA A 237 12.13 5.51 -16.09
C ALA A 237 11.39 6.82 -16.43
N ARG A 238 11.10 7.08 -17.72
CA ARG A 238 10.32 8.26 -18.14
C ARG A 238 8.86 8.16 -17.73
N VAL A 239 8.25 6.99 -17.85
CA VAL A 239 6.87 6.75 -17.40
C VAL A 239 6.77 6.97 -15.89
N VAL A 240 7.71 6.44 -15.13
CA VAL A 240 7.80 6.68 -13.68
C VAL A 240 7.97 8.17 -13.36
N TYR A 241 8.86 8.86 -14.07
CA TYR A 241 9.08 10.29 -13.87
C TYR A 241 7.80 11.11 -14.15
N LEU A 242 7.14 10.84 -15.27
CA LEU A 242 5.89 11.50 -15.62
C LEU A 242 4.78 11.19 -14.60
N GLY A 243 4.65 9.92 -14.20
CA GLY A 243 3.73 9.50 -13.15
C GLY A 243 4.00 10.24 -11.84
N ALA A 244 5.26 10.36 -11.41
CA ALA A 244 5.62 11.10 -10.21
C ALA A 244 5.20 12.57 -10.29
N VAL A 245 5.45 13.26 -11.41
CA VAL A 245 5.04 14.66 -11.59
C VAL A 245 3.53 14.80 -11.52
N LEU A 246 2.79 13.91 -12.20
CA LEU A 246 1.34 14.01 -12.26
C LEU A 246 0.67 13.63 -10.94
N PHE A 247 1.04 12.50 -10.34
CA PHE A 247 0.46 12.01 -9.08
C PHE A 247 0.85 12.91 -7.91
N LEU A 248 2.13 13.29 -7.78
CA LEU A 248 2.53 14.16 -6.66
C LEU A 248 2.11 15.61 -6.88
N GLY A 249 2.16 16.11 -8.12
CA GLY A 249 1.75 17.48 -8.45
C GLY A 249 0.28 17.75 -8.20
N SER A 250 -0.59 16.75 -8.37
CA SER A 250 -2.03 16.85 -8.11
C SER A 250 -2.44 16.28 -6.74
N GLY A 251 -1.91 15.13 -6.35
CA GLY A 251 -2.18 14.43 -5.09
C GLY A 251 -1.82 15.22 -3.84
N LEU A 252 -0.63 15.83 -3.81
CA LEU A 252 -0.13 16.47 -2.58
C LEU A 252 -1.00 17.65 -2.12
N ILE A 253 -1.58 18.40 -3.06
CA ILE A 253 -2.48 19.53 -2.77
C ILE A 253 -3.94 19.05 -2.76
N GLY A 254 -4.26 18.08 -3.62
CA GLY A 254 -5.60 17.51 -3.79
C GLY A 254 -6.13 16.78 -2.55
N ILE A 255 -5.27 16.40 -1.59
CA ILE A 255 -5.68 15.97 -0.23
C ILE A 255 -6.76 16.88 0.38
N SER A 256 -6.76 18.16 0.01
CA SER A 256 -7.69 19.16 0.50
C SER A 256 -9.16 18.85 0.20
N HIS A 257 -9.47 17.91 -0.72
CA HIS A 257 -10.84 17.43 -0.91
C HIS A 257 -11.42 16.73 0.34
N ASN A 258 -10.56 16.23 1.22
CA ASN A 258 -10.97 15.61 2.48
C ASN A 258 -11.33 16.64 3.55
N PHE A 259 -11.05 17.92 3.28
CA PHE A 259 -11.21 19.01 4.24
C PHE A 259 -12.41 19.90 3.94
N TYR A 260 -13.25 19.54 2.97
CA TYR A 260 -14.37 20.37 2.55
C TYR A 260 -15.36 20.68 3.67
N TRP A 261 -15.56 19.72 4.57
CA TRP A 261 -16.59 19.80 5.60
C TRP A 261 -16.06 19.53 7.01
N ASN A 262 -14.73 19.60 7.22
CA ASN A 262 -14.12 19.38 8.53
C ASN A 262 -13.73 20.68 9.26
N GLY A 263 -14.29 21.82 8.84
CA GLY A 263 -14.13 23.11 9.50
C GLY A 263 -12.93 23.95 9.02
N LYS A 264 -12.35 23.63 7.86
CA LYS A 264 -11.30 24.46 7.23
C LYS A 264 -11.88 25.59 6.37
N SER A 265 -10.98 26.50 5.97
CA SER A 265 -11.31 27.73 5.26
C SER A 265 -11.70 27.48 3.78
N MET A 266 -12.37 28.46 3.17
CA MET A 266 -12.86 28.37 1.79
C MET A 266 -11.73 28.17 0.76
N GLU A 267 -10.54 28.71 1.04
CA GLU A 267 -9.35 28.55 0.21
C GLU A 267 -8.95 27.07 0.09
N THR A 268 -9.12 26.30 1.18
CA THR A 268 -8.83 24.86 1.19
C THR A 268 -9.80 24.10 0.29
N ILE A 269 -11.08 24.49 0.28
CA ILE A 269 -12.09 23.93 -0.62
C ILE A 269 -11.71 24.20 -2.08
N ALA A 270 -11.35 25.45 -2.40
CA ALA A 270 -10.97 25.83 -3.76
C ALA A 270 -9.74 25.04 -4.27
N LEU A 271 -8.70 24.93 -3.43
CA LEU A 271 -7.51 24.13 -3.76
C LEU A 271 -7.84 22.65 -3.90
N GLY A 272 -8.63 22.10 -2.98
CA GLY A 272 -9.06 20.70 -3.04
C GLY A 272 -9.82 20.39 -4.31
N ALA A 273 -10.79 21.23 -4.69
CA ALA A 273 -11.58 21.04 -5.90
C ALA A 273 -10.72 21.08 -7.17
N ALA A 274 -9.84 22.07 -7.29
CA ALA A 274 -8.97 22.20 -8.46
C ALA A 274 -7.98 21.03 -8.59
N PHE A 275 -7.22 20.74 -7.52
CA PHE A 275 -6.13 19.76 -7.59
C PHE A 275 -6.60 18.30 -7.52
N SER A 276 -7.70 18.00 -6.83
CA SER A 276 -8.28 16.64 -6.89
C SER A 276 -8.87 16.32 -8.27
N SER A 277 -9.47 17.31 -8.95
CA SER A 277 -9.97 17.11 -10.32
C SER A 277 -8.82 16.79 -11.30
N LEU A 278 -7.64 17.37 -11.09
CA LEU A 278 -6.45 17.07 -11.90
C LEU A 278 -5.96 15.63 -11.73
N GLN A 279 -6.28 14.96 -10.61
CA GLN A 279 -5.91 13.55 -10.37
C GLN A 279 -6.64 12.58 -11.31
N ILE A 280 -7.68 13.03 -12.02
CA ILE A 280 -8.37 12.23 -13.05
C ILE A 280 -7.51 12.08 -14.31
N ALA A 281 -6.69 13.07 -14.65
CA ALA A 281 -5.95 13.07 -15.91
C ALA A 281 -4.99 11.87 -16.06
N PRO A 282 -4.21 11.48 -15.03
CA PRO A 282 -3.36 10.28 -15.11
C PRO A 282 -4.16 8.99 -15.30
N LEU A 283 -5.32 8.87 -14.64
CA LEU A 283 -6.18 7.69 -14.74
C LEU A 283 -6.76 7.53 -16.16
N VAL A 284 -7.15 8.63 -16.79
CA VAL A 284 -7.59 8.63 -18.20
C VAL A 284 -6.45 8.19 -19.12
N LEU A 285 -5.23 8.71 -18.92
CA LEU A 285 -4.06 8.31 -19.70
C LEU A 285 -3.75 6.82 -19.55
N LEU A 286 -3.81 6.27 -18.32
CA LEU A 286 -3.65 4.84 -18.06
C LEU A 286 -4.69 4.01 -18.81
N THR A 287 -5.95 4.47 -18.82
CA THR A 287 -7.05 3.79 -19.52
C THR A 287 -6.83 3.77 -21.04
N ILE A 288 -6.39 4.88 -21.62
CA ILE A 288 -6.08 4.97 -23.06
C ILE A 288 -4.90 4.05 -23.41
N GLU A 289 -3.85 4.03 -22.60
CA GLU A 289 -2.69 3.17 -22.83
C GLU A 289 -3.04 1.68 -22.69
N ALA A 290 -3.86 1.31 -21.71
CA ALA A 290 -4.37 -0.06 -21.59
C ALA A 290 -5.22 -0.47 -22.79
N TRP A 291 -6.06 0.44 -23.32
CA TRP A 291 -6.84 0.18 -24.53
C TRP A 291 -5.95 0.02 -25.77
N ARG A 292 -4.97 0.90 -25.98
CA ARG A 292 -4.01 0.81 -27.09
C ARG A 292 -3.23 -0.50 -27.04
N PHE A 293 -2.81 -0.89 -25.84
CA PHE A 293 -2.12 -2.14 -25.61
C PHE A 293 -2.95 -3.35 -26.00
N ARG A 294 -4.24 -3.39 -25.60
CA ARG A 294 -5.17 -4.46 -25.98
C ARG A 294 -5.37 -4.58 -27.49
N HIS A 295 -5.31 -3.47 -28.22
CA HIS A 295 -5.56 -3.42 -29.67
C HIS A 295 -4.28 -3.41 -30.51
N MET A 296 -3.12 -3.73 -29.92
CA MET A 296 -1.86 -3.75 -30.66
C MET A 296 -1.86 -4.86 -31.73
N PRO A 297 -1.55 -4.53 -33.01
CA PRO A 297 -1.53 -5.52 -34.09
C PRO A 297 -0.54 -6.66 -33.83
N GLN A 298 -0.92 -7.89 -34.16
CA GLN A 298 -0.05 -9.08 -34.00
C GLN A 298 1.28 -8.96 -34.77
N SER A 299 1.29 -8.22 -35.88
CA SER A 299 2.51 -7.93 -36.65
C SER A 299 3.53 -7.09 -35.86
N THR A 300 3.06 -6.16 -35.05
CA THR A 300 3.89 -5.33 -34.15
C THR A 300 4.44 -6.18 -33.00
N LEU A 301 3.63 -7.07 -32.42
CA LEU A 301 4.09 -8.05 -31.42
C LEU A 301 5.17 -8.99 -31.99
N ALA A 302 4.99 -9.46 -33.22
CA ALA A 302 5.97 -10.32 -33.90
C ALA A 302 7.29 -9.59 -34.23
N GLN A 303 7.23 -8.29 -34.56
CA GLN A 303 8.43 -7.46 -34.74
C GLN A 303 9.18 -7.22 -33.42
N LEU A 304 8.47 -6.97 -32.33
CA LEU A 304 9.06 -6.83 -30.99
C LEU A 304 9.71 -8.14 -30.52
N GLN A 305 9.10 -9.29 -30.81
CA GLN A 305 9.70 -10.60 -30.59
C GLN A 305 10.99 -10.82 -31.37
N LYS A 306 11.05 -10.36 -32.63
CA LYS A 306 12.27 -10.40 -33.44
C LYS A 306 13.38 -9.51 -32.91
N GLN A 307 13.05 -8.36 -32.32
CA GLN A 307 14.04 -7.45 -31.73
C GLN A 307 14.48 -7.86 -30.30
N GLY A 308 13.70 -8.66 -29.57
CA GLY A 308 13.99 -9.12 -28.21
C GLY A 308 14.69 -10.49 -28.08
N GLY A 309 14.96 -11.19 -29.19
CA GLY A 309 15.50 -12.55 -29.19
C GLY A 309 14.45 -13.61 -28.81
N SER A 310 14.70 -14.89 -29.13
CA SER A 310 13.71 -16.00 -29.06
C SER A 310 13.18 -16.38 -27.66
N LYS A 311 13.39 -15.53 -26.65
CA LYS A 311 12.87 -15.68 -25.29
C LYS A 311 11.84 -14.61 -24.91
N ALA A 312 11.52 -13.67 -25.78
CA ALA A 312 10.43 -12.71 -25.58
C ALA A 312 9.05 -13.35 -25.85
N THR A 313 8.73 -14.48 -25.19
CA THR A 313 7.32 -14.87 -25.09
C THR A 313 6.64 -13.86 -24.20
N PHE A 314 5.67 -13.12 -24.76
CA PHE A 314 4.77 -12.25 -24.01
C PHE A 314 3.96 -13.13 -23.04
N GLY A 315 4.54 -13.35 -21.86
CA GLY A 315 4.04 -14.25 -20.84
C GLY A 315 3.08 -13.53 -19.92
N LEU A 316 1.81 -13.55 -20.28
CA LEU A 316 0.67 -13.89 -19.43
C LEU A 316 -0.63 -13.73 -20.24
N GLY A 317 -0.79 -14.50 -21.32
CA GLY A 317 -2.12 -14.73 -21.91
C GLY A 317 -3.12 -15.23 -20.87
N ALA A 318 -2.64 -15.88 -19.80
CA ALA A 318 -3.46 -16.41 -18.71
C ALA A 318 -3.82 -15.40 -17.59
N ALA A 319 -3.00 -14.36 -17.30
CA ALA A 319 -3.37 -13.40 -16.25
C ALA A 319 -4.50 -12.45 -16.68
N PHE A 320 -4.68 -12.30 -17.99
CA PHE A 320 -5.70 -11.45 -18.58
C PHE A 320 -6.92 -12.23 -19.10
N LEU A 321 -6.98 -13.55 -18.89
CA LEU A 321 -8.17 -14.36 -19.18
C LEU A 321 -9.39 -13.97 -18.32
N PHE A 322 -9.19 -13.27 -17.20
CA PHE A 322 -10.25 -12.77 -16.34
C PHE A 322 -10.78 -11.38 -16.74
N LEU A 323 -10.25 -10.79 -17.82
CA LEU A 323 -10.79 -9.58 -18.47
C LEU A 323 -11.53 -9.90 -19.77
N VAL A 324 -11.99 -11.15 -19.88
CA VAL A 324 -12.94 -11.63 -20.89
C VAL A 324 -14.36 -11.41 -20.37
#